data_AF-A0A0K8PCD4-F1
#
_entry.id   AF-A0A0K8PCD4-F1
#
_cell.length_a   1.000
_cell.length_b   1.000
_cell.length_c   1.000
_cell.angle_alpha   90.00
_cell.angle_beta   90.00
_cell.angle_gamma   90.00
#
_symmetry.space_group_name_H-M   'P 1'
#
loop_
_entity.id
_entity.type
_entity.pdbx_description
1 polymer ?
#
loop_
_entity_poly.entity_id
_entity_poly.type
_entity_poly.pdbx_seq_one_letter_code
_entity_poly.pdbx_strand_id
1 'polypeptide(L)'
;MSIKQSSKTFRLMRLLMLFSLTLSMVGFTGLGWLFWSSKQACFEVTILSKTIPITVDGRLCEMITPEVDLNLSWPGRIPLGKPGSIDVHLKSNGDIQWTCSDLSNSFDVLLESRVEIPDSSLHPSDRLIQSFSQSSEMNFFWTVDFHTMSTSELSSFWLNLIVRKTAAELDSNESIIDIENWSLMTKSLPISIISLAGLPYQYLFQVALSLTWSGLFLFLIFLLYDQRGTVA
;
A
#
# COMPACT_ATOMS: atom_id res chain seq x y z
N MET A 1 -17.03 50.70 -44.63
CA MET A 1 -15.96 50.38 -43.67
C MET A 1 -16.35 49.11 -42.90
N SER A 2 -15.90 47.92 -43.30
CA SER A 2 -16.26 46.67 -42.58
C SER A 2 -15.29 45.48 -42.78
N ILE A 3 -14.04 45.74 -43.20
CA ILE A 3 -13.08 44.65 -43.52
C ILE A 3 -12.08 44.38 -42.37
N LYS A 4 -11.91 45.33 -41.43
CA LYS A 4 -10.97 45.18 -40.29
C LYS A 4 -11.53 44.39 -39.10
N GLN A 5 -12.84 44.16 -39.02
CA GLN A 5 -13.48 43.50 -37.87
C GLN A 5 -13.44 41.97 -38.00
N SER A 6 -13.51 41.44 -39.23
CA SER A 6 -13.48 39.99 -39.55
C SER A 6 -12.12 39.33 -39.26
N SER A 7 -10.98 40.01 -39.47
CA SER A 7 -9.66 39.41 -39.24
C SER A 7 -9.28 39.31 -37.75
N LYS A 8 -9.82 40.19 -36.91
CA LYS A 8 -9.58 40.17 -35.44
C LYS A 8 -10.37 39.06 -34.77
N THR A 9 -11.64 38.88 -35.13
CA THR A 9 -12.48 37.78 -34.61
C THR A 9 -11.95 36.42 -35.05
N PHE A 10 -11.50 36.27 -36.30
CA PHE A 10 -10.87 35.03 -36.76
C PHE A 10 -9.57 34.70 -36.00
N ARG A 11 -8.69 35.70 -35.77
CA ARG A 11 -7.48 35.51 -34.96
C ARG A 11 -7.80 35.16 -33.51
N LEU A 12 -8.80 35.79 -32.91
CA LEU A 12 -9.23 35.52 -31.54
C LEU A 12 -9.77 34.08 -31.41
N MET A 13 -10.60 33.63 -32.36
CA MET A 13 -11.14 32.27 -32.36
C MET A 13 -10.07 31.20 -32.54
N ARG A 14 -9.08 31.46 -33.41
CA ARG A 14 -7.93 30.56 -33.58
C ARG A 14 -7.08 30.47 -32.30
N LEU A 15 -6.87 31.59 -31.60
CA LEU A 15 -6.17 31.60 -30.31
C LEU A 15 -6.96 30.84 -29.25
N LEU A 16 -8.28 31.00 -29.21
CA LEU A 16 -9.15 30.31 -28.26
C LEU A 16 -9.13 28.79 -28.50
N MET A 17 -9.19 28.34 -29.76
CA MET A 17 -9.08 26.93 -30.12
C MET A 17 -7.72 26.33 -29.70
N LEU A 18 -6.62 27.04 -30.00
CA LEU A 18 -5.28 26.57 -29.62
C LEU A 18 -5.13 26.51 -28.10
N PHE A 19 -5.61 27.54 -27.39
CA PHE A 19 -5.58 27.59 -25.94
C PHE A 19 -6.45 26.49 -25.31
N SER A 20 -7.65 26.23 -25.82
CA SER A 20 -8.52 25.17 -25.30
C SER A 20 -7.90 23.78 -25.51
N LEU A 21 -7.25 23.57 -26.65
CA LEU A 21 -6.57 22.31 -26.96
C LEU A 21 -5.36 22.11 -26.06
N THR A 22 -4.51 23.13 -25.89
CA THR A 22 -3.33 23.03 -25.02
C THR A 22 -3.73 22.81 -23.56
N LEU A 23 -4.76 23.52 -23.07
CA LEU A 23 -5.27 23.35 -21.71
C LEU A 23 -5.77 21.93 -21.47
N SER A 24 -6.54 21.39 -22.42
CA SER A 24 -7.03 20.00 -22.36
C SER A 24 -5.87 18.99 -22.38
N MET A 25 -4.90 19.18 -23.28
CA MET A 25 -3.74 18.30 -23.37
C MET A 25 -2.94 18.29 -22.06
N VAL A 26 -2.69 19.45 -21.45
CA VAL A 26 -1.99 19.56 -20.16
C VAL A 26 -2.78 18.86 -19.04
N GLY A 27 -4.11 19.03 -19.02
CA GLY A 27 -4.96 18.33 -18.05
C GLY A 27 -4.91 16.81 -18.21
N PHE A 28 -5.03 16.31 -19.44
CA PHE A 28 -4.95 14.87 -19.74
C PHE A 28 -3.57 14.28 -19.43
N THR A 29 -2.48 14.97 -19.76
CA THR A 29 -1.13 14.50 -19.41
C THR A 29 -0.91 14.49 -17.90
N GLY A 30 -1.41 15.50 -17.18
CA GLY A 30 -1.38 15.54 -15.72
C GLY A 30 -2.15 14.38 -15.09
N LEU A 31 -3.37 14.10 -15.55
CA LEU A 31 -4.15 12.95 -15.08
C LEU A 31 -3.44 11.63 -15.41
N GLY A 32 -2.95 11.46 -16.65
CA GLY A 32 -2.22 10.26 -17.05
C GLY A 32 -0.98 10.02 -16.18
N TRP A 33 -0.23 11.08 -15.86
CA TRP A 33 0.90 11.00 -14.94
C TRP A 33 0.47 10.59 -13.53
N LEU A 34 -0.62 11.16 -13.00
CA LEU A 34 -1.18 10.79 -11.68
C LEU A 34 -1.64 9.33 -11.62
N PHE A 35 -2.17 8.76 -12.70
CA PHE A 35 -2.48 7.33 -12.74
C PHE A 35 -1.22 6.47 -12.81
N TRP A 36 -0.27 6.82 -13.68
CA TRP A 36 0.98 6.07 -13.84
C TRP A 36 1.90 6.14 -12.61
N SER A 37 1.74 7.18 -11.80
CA SER A 37 2.47 7.40 -10.56
C SER A 37 2.09 6.45 -9.42
N SER A 38 0.96 5.72 -9.53
CA SER A 38 0.56 4.71 -8.54
C SER A 38 0.91 3.31 -9.04
N LYS A 39 1.79 2.60 -8.34
CA LYS A 39 2.16 1.22 -8.66
C LYS A 39 2.27 0.39 -7.39
N GLN A 40 1.56 -0.74 -7.37
CA GLN A 40 1.69 -1.75 -6.34
C GLN A 40 2.85 -2.69 -6.67
N ALA A 41 3.57 -3.10 -5.63
CA ALA A 41 4.59 -4.13 -5.69
C ALA A 41 4.06 -5.34 -4.93
N CYS A 42 4.38 -6.53 -5.43
CA CYS A 42 4.02 -7.79 -4.80
C CYS A 42 5.26 -8.66 -4.65
N PHE A 43 5.29 -9.46 -3.60
CA PHE A 43 6.34 -10.39 -3.29
C PHE A 43 5.72 -11.69 -2.76
N GLU A 44 5.97 -12.77 -3.49
CA GLU A 44 5.50 -14.10 -3.16
C GLU A 44 6.70 -14.98 -2.82
N VAL A 45 6.66 -15.65 -1.67
CA VAL A 45 7.70 -16.57 -1.24
C VAL A 45 7.13 -17.70 -0.40
N THR A 46 7.74 -18.88 -0.51
CA THR A 46 7.50 -19.98 0.42
C THR A 46 8.57 -19.97 1.51
N ILE A 47 8.16 -19.78 2.76
CA ILE A 47 9.01 -19.93 3.94
C ILE A 47 9.10 -21.42 4.23
N LEU A 48 10.31 -21.97 4.13
CA LEU A 48 10.56 -23.39 4.37
C LEU A 48 10.38 -23.75 5.85
N SER A 49 10.06 -25.03 6.09
CA SER A 49 10.00 -25.63 7.41
C SER A 49 11.32 -25.45 8.17
N LYS A 50 11.24 -25.12 9.46
CA LYS A 50 12.39 -24.93 10.35
C LYS A 50 12.15 -25.61 11.68
N THR A 51 13.22 -26.16 12.24
CA THR A 51 13.23 -26.66 13.62
C THR A 51 13.74 -25.56 14.55
N ILE A 52 12.96 -25.24 15.56
CA ILE A 52 13.21 -24.19 16.54
C ILE A 52 13.36 -24.86 17.92
N PRO A 53 14.53 -24.77 18.57
CA PRO A 53 14.71 -25.28 19.93
C PRO A 53 14.06 -24.33 20.93
N ILE A 54 13.28 -24.89 21.86
CA ILE A 54 12.55 -24.20 22.90
C ILE A 54 12.96 -24.81 24.24
N THR A 55 13.43 -23.99 25.16
CA THR A 55 13.87 -24.45 26.48
C THR A 55 12.91 -23.95 27.55
N VAL A 56 12.25 -24.88 28.26
CA VAL A 56 11.31 -24.57 29.34
C VAL A 56 11.66 -25.44 30.55
N ASP A 57 11.79 -24.81 31.72
CA ASP A 57 12.11 -25.47 32.99
C ASP A 57 13.32 -26.42 32.92
N GLY A 58 14.33 -26.06 32.12
CA GLY A 58 15.55 -26.84 31.91
C GLY A 58 15.40 -28.05 30.98
N ARG A 59 14.23 -28.24 30.36
CA ARG A 59 14.00 -29.24 29.32
C ARG A 59 14.07 -28.58 27.94
N LEU A 60 14.81 -29.21 27.03
CA LEU A 60 14.86 -28.80 25.63
C LEU A 60 13.78 -29.56 24.85
N CYS A 61 12.95 -28.82 24.13
CA CYS A 61 12.00 -29.35 23.16
C CYS A 61 12.23 -28.69 21.81
N GLU A 62 11.87 -29.37 20.73
CA GLU A 62 11.97 -28.81 19.38
C GLU A 62 10.57 -28.64 18.79
N MET A 63 10.30 -27.44 18.32
CA MET A 63 9.12 -27.11 17.52
C MET A 63 9.51 -27.08 16.05
N ILE A 64 8.74 -27.77 15.22
CA ILE A 64 8.95 -27.81 13.77
C ILE A 64 7.84 -26.98 13.14
N THR A 65 8.22 -25.85 12.54
CA THR A 65 7.27 -25.02 11.79
C THR A 65 7.01 -25.66 10.43
N PRO A 66 5.76 -25.67 9.94
CA PRO A 66 5.46 -26.15 8.59
C PRO A 66 5.97 -25.15 7.54
N GLU A 67 5.88 -25.54 6.27
CA GLU A 67 6.07 -24.60 5.16
C GLU A 67 4.90 -23.62 5.10
N VAL A 68 5.19 -22.35 4.84
CA VAL A 68 4.19 -21.28 4.78
C VAL A 68 4.38 -20.47 3.50
N ASP A 69 3.34 -20.38 2.69
CA ASP A 69 3.29 -19.48 1.54
C ASP A 69 2.90 -18.08 2.00
N LEU A 70 3.71 -17.10 1.62
CA LEU A 70 3.54 -15.69 1.98
C LEU A 70 3.35 -14.88 0.70
N ASN A 71 2.26 -14.11 0.64
CA ASN A 71 2.05 -13.06 -0.35
C ASN A 71 2.01 -11.70 0.34
N LEU A 72 2.95 -10.83 -0.01
CA LEU A 72 3.08 -9.49 0.53
C LEU A 72 2.93 -8.46 -0.58
N SER A 73 1.98 -7.55 -0.43
CA SER A 73 1.77 -6.44 -1.35
C SER A 73 1.92 -5.10 -0.65
N TRP A 74 2.50 -4.11 -1.35
CA TRP A 74 2.74 -2.77 -0.80
C TRP A 74 2.78 -1.71 -1.92
N PRO A 75 2.67 -0.40 -1.60
CA PRO A 75 2.65 0.63 -2.62
C PRO A 75 4.09 0.98 -3.04
N GLY A 76 4.66 0.25 -3.99
CA GLY A 76 6.03 0.49 -4.46
C GLY A 76 6.26 1.90 -5.03
N ARG A 77 5.24 2.51 -5.63
CA ARG A 77 5.23 3.92 -6.02
C ARG A 77 3.87 4.54 -5.72
N ILE A 78 3.87 5.71 -5.07
CA ILE A 78 2.62 6.37 -4.70
C ILE A 78 2.76 7.90 -4.72
N PRO A 79 1.71 8.63 -5.14
CA PRO A 79 1.64 10.08 -4.96
C PRO A 79 1.61 10.52 -3.50
N LEU A 80 2.28 11.63 -3.21
CA LEU A 80 2.20 12.29 -1.90
C LEU A 80 0.75 12.57 -1.48
N GLY A 81 0.37 12.24 -0.24
CA GLY A 81 -0.97 12.47 0.28
C GLY A 81 -2.06 11.56 -0.29
N LYS A 82 -1.70 10.53 -1.08
CA LYS A 82 -2.60 9.42 -1.40
C LYS A 82 -2.35 8.29 -0.38
N PRO A 83 -3.39 7.76 0.29
CA PRO A 83 -3.22 6.62 1.20
C PRO A 83 -2.81 5.37 0.41
N GLY A 84 -1.89 4.59 0.98
CA GLY A 84 -1.48 3.28 0.49
C GLY A 84 -1.99 2.15 1.38
N SER A 85 -1.94 0.93 0.87
CA SER A 85 -2.23 -0.28 1.65
C SER A 85 -1.07 -1.26 1.60
N ILE A 86 -0.89 -2.00 2.70
CA ILE A 86 0.01 -3.15 2.78
C ILE A 86 -0.83 -4.34 3.19
N ASP A 87 -0.76 -5.39 2.39
CA ASP A 87 -1.54 -6.61 2.55
C ASP A 87 -0.58 -7.79 2.67
N VAL A 88 -0.77 -8.62 3.70
CA VAL A 88 -0.01 -9.86 3.93
C VAL A 88 -1.01 -11.00 4.00
N HIS A 89 -0.80 -12.01 3.17
CA HIS A 89 -1.55 -13.26 3.19
C HIS A 89 -0.59 -14.40 3.48
N LEU A 90 -0.91 -15.21 4.49
CA LEU A 90 -0.11 -16.34 4.93
C LEU A 90 -0.95 -17.60 4.93
N LYS A 91 -0.48 -18.61 4.20
CA LYS A 91 -1.12 -19.92 4.12
C LYS A 91 -0.13 -21.00 4.52
N SER A 92 -0.45 -21.73 5.57
CA SER A 92 0.36 -22.86 6.02
C SER A 92 -0.01 -24.15 5.29
N ASN A 93 1.00 -24.95 4.94
CA ASN A 93 0.81 -26.28 4.34
C ASN A 93 0.66 -27.40 5.38
N GLY A 94 0.81 -27.09 6.68
CA GLY A 94 0.70 -28.05 7.77
C GLY A 94 0.43 -27.39 9.12
N ASP A 95 0.24 -28.21 10.15
CA ASP A 95 0.24 -27.76 11.54
C ASP A 95 1.67 -27.73 12.10
N ILE A 96 1.84 -27.02 13.21
CA ILE A 96 3.09 -27.03 13.97
C ILE A 96 3.24 -28.40 14.65
N GLN A 97 4.42 -28.98 14.51
CA GLN A 97 4.76 -30.25 15.16
C GLN A 97 5.70 -30.01 16.32
N TRP A 98 5.57 -30.82 17.36
CA TRP A 98 6.42 -30.78 18.54
C TRP A 98 7.07 -32.14 18.73
N THR A 99 8.38 -32.15 18.99
CA THR A 99 9.08 -33.40 19.33
C THR A 99 8.70 -33.90 20.73
N CYS A 100 8.21 -33.01 21.60
CA CYS A 100 7.72 -33.31 22.92
C CYS A 100 6.17 -33.24 22.97
N SER A 101 5.50 -34.39 22.88
CA SER A 101 4.02 -34.46 22.96
C SER A 101 3.45 -33.97 24.30
N ASP A 102 4.24 -34.06 25.37
CA ASP A 102 3.77 -33.80 26.73
C ASP A 102 3.68 -32.30 27.06
N LEU A 103 4.43 -31.46 26.33
CA LEU A 103 4.47 -30.01 26.53
C LEU A 103 3.76 -29.24 25.40
N SER A 104 3.38 -29.88 24.31
CA SER A 104 2.78 -29.20 23.15
C SER A 104 1.47 -28.47 23.47
N ASN A 105 0.70 -28.97 24.44
CA ASN A 105 -0.59 -28.39 24.85
C ASN A 105 -0.44 -27.20 25.81
N SER A 106 0.77 -26.94 26.28
CA SER A 106 1.10 -25.87 27.21
C SER A 106 1.52 -24.59 26.48
N PHE A 107 1.58 -24.61 25.14
CA PHE A 107 2.05 -23.49 24.33
C PHE A 107 1.04 -23.05 23.29
N ASP A 108 0.84 -21.73 23.22
CA ASP A 108 0.18 -21.04 22.13
C ASP A 108 1.25 -20.51 21.18
N VAL A 109 1.13 -20.82 19.89
CA VAL A 109 2.00 -20.25 18.86
C VAL A 109 1.26 -19.15 18.12
N LEU A 110 1.86 -17.96 18.10
CA LEU A 110 1.31 -16.75 17.51
C LEU A 110 2.23 -16.23 16.41
N LEU A 111 1.64 -15.67 15.36
CA LEU A 111 2.34 -14.87 14.37
C LEU A 111 2.14 -13.40 14.69
N GLU A 112 3.24 -12.67 14.76
CA GLU A 112 3.25 -11.22 14.84
C GLU A 112 3.78 -10.66 13.53
N SER A 113 3.10 -9.65 13.00
CA SER A 113 3.56 -8.92 11.84
C SER A 113 3.78 -7.45 12.17
N ARG A 114 4.93 -6.93 11.73
CA ARG A 114 5.34 -5.55 11.94
C ARG A 114 5.77 -4.92 10.63
N VAL A 115 5.34 -3.68 10.43
CA VAL A 115 5.75 -2.82 9.32
C VAL A 115 6.37 -1.57 9.91
N GLU A 116 7.42 -1.08 9.29
CA GLU A 116 8.04 0.21 9.62
C GLU A 116 8.29 0.96 8.32
N ILE A 117 7.75 2.17 8.26
CA ILE A 117 7.92 3.09 7.14
C ILE A 117 8.24 4.45 7.76
N PRO A 118 9.48 4.94 7.63
CA PRO A 118 9.86 6.25 8.12
C PRO A 118 8.95 7.36 7.61
N ASP A 119 8.77 8.39 8.42
CA ASP A 119 8.03 9.62 8.10
C ASP A 119 6.59 9.42 7.61
N SER A 120 6.00 8.27 7.93
CA SER A 120 4.63 7.88 7.53
C SER A 120 3.82 7.45 8.76
N SER A 121 2.50 7.58 8.67
CA SER A 121 1.59 7.07 9.70
C SER A 121 1.07 5.69 9.28
N LEU A 122 1.19 4.73 10.19
CA LEU A 122 0.75 3.34 9.97
C LEU A 122 -0.49 3.06 10.81
N HIS A 123 -1.54 2.56 10.15
CA HIS A 123 -2.82 2.25 10.77
C HIS A 123 -3.18 0.78 10.50
N PRO A 124 -2.97 -0.13 11.46
CA PRO A 124 -3.39 -1.53 11.32
C PRO A 124 -4.92 -1.64 11.38
N SER A 125 -5.54 -2.46 10.52
CA SER A 125 -7.01 -2.61 10.50
C SER A 125 -7.56 -3.57 11.56
N ASP A 126 -6.85 -4.67 11.82
CA ASP A 126 -7.36 -5.77 12.61
C ASP A 126 -6.45 -6.06 13.81
N ARG A 127 -5.58 -7.05 13.66
CA ARG A 127 -4.71 -7.56 14.72
C ARG A 127 -3.31 -7.77 14.16
N LEU A 128 -2.33 -7.15 14.82
CA LEU A 128 -0.91 -7.34 14.52
C LEU A 128 -0.40 -8.73 14.95
N ILE A 129 -1.16 -9.43 15.80
CA ILE A 129 -0.84 -10.75 16.34
C ILE A 129 -2.03 -11.68 16.13
N GLN A 130 -1.79 -12.87 15.58
CA GLN A 130 -2.81 -13.89 15.32
C GLN A 130 -2.29 -15.27 15.71
N SER A 131 -3.17 -16.17 16.15
CA SER A 131 -2.78 -17.56 16.40
C SER A 131 -2.38 -18.25 15.10
N PHE A 132 -1.31 -19.02 15.15
CA PHE A 132 -0.91 -19.86 14.03
C PHE A 132 -2.01 -20.88 13.72
N SER A 133 -2.41 -21.02 12.46
CA SER A 133 -3.48 -21.93 12.06
C SER A 133 -3.23 -22.47 10.66
N GLN A 134 -3.34 -23.79 10.48
CA GLN A 134 -3.41 -24.41 9.15
C GLN A 134 -4.79 -24.24 8.50
N SER A 135 -5.84 -24.22 9.32
CA SER A 135 -7.22 -24.27 8.84
C SER A 135 -7.73 -22.95 8.23
N SER A 136 -7.07 -21.84 8.56
CA SER A 136 -7.47 -20.49 8.15
C SER A 136 -6.28 -19.72 7.60
N GLU A 137 -6.49 -19.03 6.49
CA GLU A 137 -5.52 -18.05 5.99
C GLU A 137 -5.35 -16.92 7.01
N MET A 138 -4.10 -16.59 7.33
CA MET A 138 -3.74 -15.55 8.29
C MET A 138 -3.42 -14.28 7.52
N ASN A 139 -4.18 -13.22 7.80
CA ASN A 139 -4.15 -12.00 6.99
C ASN A 139 -3.81 -10.79 7.85
N PHE A 140 -2.83 -9.99 7.43
CA PHE A 140 -2.48 -8.75 8.10
C PHE A 140 -2.59 -7.58 7.13
N PHE A 141 -3.11 -6.45 7.62
CA PHE A 141 -3.37 -5.29 6.79
C PHE A 141 -3.02 -3.98 7.51
N TRP A 142 -2.40 -3.07 6.75
CA TRP A 142 -2.13 -1.71 7.17
C TRP A 142 -2.59 -0.72 6.11
N THR A 143 -3.20 0.37 6.57
CA THR A 143 -3.28 1.60 5.80
C THR A 143 -2.09 2.49 6.14
N VAL A 144 -1.50 3.13 5.13
CA VAL A 144 -0.32 3.98 5.27
C VAL A 144 -0.61 5.37 4.72
N ASP A 145 -0.40 6.38 5.56
CA ASP A 145 -0.49 7.79 5.16
C ASP A 145 0.90 8.40 4.99
N PHE A 146 1.15 8.93 3.80
CA PHE A 146 2.44 9.49 3.39
C PHE A 146 2.41 11.01 3.46
N HIS A 147 3.14 11.58 4.42
CA HIS A 147 3.11 13.02 4.74
C HIS A 147 4.21 13.83 4.05
N THR A 148 5.34 13.18 3.75
CA THR A 148 6.52 13.83 3.16
C THR A 148 6.96 13.12 1.89
N MET A 149 7.57 13.88 0.98
CA MET A 149 8.17 13.29 -0.22
C MET A 149 9.45 12.56 0.20
N SER A 150 9.51 11.26 -0.01
CA SER A 150 10.71 10.46 0.25
C SER A 150 10.80 9.27 -0.70
N THR A 151 12.02 8.83 -0.95
CA THR A 151 12.32 7.48 -1.45
C THR A 151 12.78 6.68 -0.26
N SER A 152 11.86 5.98 0.39
CA SER A 152 12.20 5.19 1.58
C SER A 152 12.71 3.83 1.15
N GLU A 153 14.04 3.70 1.06
CA GLU A 153 14.71 2.40 1.00
C GLU A 153 14.75 1.71 2.38
N LEU A 154 14.48 2.45 3.45
CA LEU A 154 14.56 2.01 4.84
C LEU A 154 13.28 1.33 5.36
N SER A 155 12.20 1.41 4.59
CA SER A 155 10.94 0.74 4.94
C SER A 155 11.13 -0.77 4.99
N SER A 156 10.59 -1.41 6.03
CA SER A 156 10.85 -2.82 6.31
C SER A 156 9.61 -3.52 6.86
N PHE A 157 9.54 -4.81 6.58
CA PHE A 157 8.53 -5.74 7.04
C PHE A 157 9.20 -6.86 7.83
N TRP A 158 8.60 -7.23 8.95
CA TRP A 158 9.01 -8.36 9.77
C TRP A 158 7.81 -9.26 10.03
N LEU A 159 8.07 -10.55 9.93
CA LEU A 159 7.17 -11.61 10.37
C LEU A 159 7.88 -12.39 11.47
N ASN A 160 7.30 -12.36 12.66
CA ASN A 160 7.80 -13.03 13.84
C ASN A 160 6.85 -14.15 14.24
N LEU A 161 7.41 -15.18 14.85
CA LEU A 161 6.69 -16.26 15.48
C LEU A 161 6.99 -16.22 16.98
N ILE A 162 5.93 -16.09 17.76
CA ILE A 162 5.97 -15.96 19.21
C ILE A 162 5.43 -17.26 19.80
N VAL A 163 6.20 -17.87 20.71
CA VAL A 163 5.74 -19.00 21.50
C VAL A 163 5.42 -18.49 22.90
N ARG A 164 4.18 -18.70 23.32
CA ARG A 164 3.62 -18.18 24.57
C ARG A 164 3.10 -19.33 25.41
N LYS A 165 3.22 -19.24 26.73
CA LYS A 165 2.60 -20.22 27.63
C LYS A 165 1.07 -20.08 27.61
N THR A 166 0.34 -21.18 27.46
CA THR A 166 -1.12 -21.19 27.37
C THR A 166 -1.75 -20.72 28.69
N ALA A 167 -2.79 -19.90 28.61
CA ALA A 167 -3.46 -19.28 29.76
C ALA A 167 -4.02 -20.28 30.80
N ALA A 168 -4.23 -21.56 30.44
CA ALA A 168 -4.66 -22.61 31.36
C ALA A 168 -3.60 -22.98 32.42
N GLU A 169 -2.33 -22.64 32.18
CA GLU A 169 -1.22 -22.88 33.11
C GLU A 169 -0.73 -21.60 33.82
N LEU A 170 -1.27 -20.43 33.47
CA LEU A 170 -1.02 -19.22 34.24
C LEU A 170 -1.96 -19.22 35.44
N ASP A 171 -1.42 -19.41 36.63
CA ASP A 171 -2.11 -19.04 37.86
C ASP A 171 -2.62 -17.60 37.69
N SER A 172 -3.85 -17.32 38.12
CA SER A 172 -4.64 -16.09 37.86
C SER A 172 -3.97 -14.73 38.16
N ASN A 173 -2.71 -14.71 38.59
CA ASN A 173 -1.88 -13.53 38.86
C ASN A 173 -0.59 -13.45 38.02
N GLU A 174 -0.26 -14.44 37.18
CA GLU A 174 0.92 -14.38 36.32
C GLU A 174 0.61 -13.61 35.03
N SER A 175 1.49 -12.65 34.71
CA SER A 175 1.49 -11.93 33.44
C SER A 175 1.75 -12.90 32.30
N ILE A 176 1.10 -12.71 31.16
CA ILE A 176 1.38 -13.41 29.90
C ILE A 176 2.90 -13.50 29.67
N ILE A 177 3.46 -14.71 29.63
CA ILE A 177 4.91 -14.94 29.45
C ILE A 177 5.16 -15.41 28.02
N ASP A 178 5.81 -14.54 27.23
CA ASP A 178 6.39 -14.92 25.95
C ASP A 178 7.70 -15.66 26.22
N ILE A 179 7.79 -16.90 25.74
CA ILE A 179 8.91 -17.80 26.02
C ILE A 179 10.02 -17.56 25.00
N GLU A 180 9.64 -17.45 23.73
CA GLU A 180 10.56 -17.31 22.60
C GLU A 180 9.96 -16.40 21.52
N ASN A 181 10.81 -15.65 20.81
CA ASN A 181 10.44 -14.83 19.66
C ASN A 181 11.43 -15.05 18.51
N TRP A 182 10.93 -15.62 17.41
CA TRP A 182 11.73 -15.99 16.25
C TRP A 182 11.32 -15.20 15.02
N SER A 183 12.27 -14.46 14.43
CA SER A 183 12.07 -13.81 13.14
C SER A 183 12.02 -14.85 12.02
N LEU A 184 10.83 -15.09 11.46
CA LEU A 184 10.64 -15.98 10.32
C LEU A 184 11.17 -15.35 9.04
N MET A 185 10.86 -14.07 8.83
CA MET A 185 11.22 -13.34 7.64
C MET A 185 11.38 -11.84 7.91
N THR A 186 12.33 -11.24 7.22
CA THR A 186 12.46 -9.78 7.09
C THR A 186 12.55 -9.40 5.62
N LYS A 187 11.87 -8.32 5.22
CA LYS A 187 11.87 -7.85 3.84
C LYS A 187 11.94 -6.32 3.79
N SER A 188 12.83 -5.77 2.96
CA SER A 188 12.80 -4.36 2.63
C SER A 188 11.65 -4.05 1.66
N LEU A 189 10.95 -2.95 1.92
CA LEU A 189 9.80 -2.47 1.18
C LEU A 189 10.15 -1.15 0.47
N PRO A 190 10.88 -1.17 -0.66
CA PRO A 190 11.21 0.08 -1.33
C PRO A 190 9.93 0.81 -1.77
N ILE A 191 9.70 2.00 -1.21
CA ILE A 191 8.54 2.85 -1.51
C ILE A 191 9.03 4.19 -2.04
N SER A 192 8.54 4.55 -3.23
CA SER A 192 8.81 5.85 -3.85
C SER A 192 7.60 6.77 -3.74
N ILE A 193 7.67 7.78 -2.88
CA ILE A 193 6.64 8.81 -2.73
C ILE A 193 6.96 9.95 -3.67
N ILE A 194 6.07 10.23 -4.62
CA ILE A 194 6.30 11.22 -5.67
C ILE A 194 5.30 12.36 -5.62
N SER A 195 5.77 13.56 -5.94
CA SER A 195 4.95 14.77 -5.97
C SER A 195 5.46 15.71 -7.06
N LEU A 196 4.57 16.57 -7.56
CA LEU A 196 4.92 17.67 -8.43
C LEU A 196 4.91 18.96 -7.60
N ALA A 197 6.08 19.60 -7.48
CA ALA A 197 6.30 20.79 -6.65
C ALA A 197 5.91 20.64 -5.16
N GLY A 198 5.93 19.42 -4.61
CA GLY A 198 5.57 19.15 -3.22
C GLY A 198 4.06 19.23 -2.93
N LEU A 199 3.22 19.33 -3.96
CA LEU A 199 1.77 19.39 -3.81
C LEU A 199 1.17 18.00 -3.53
N PRO A 200 0.14 17.91 -2.66
CA PRO A 200 -0.58 16.66 -2.42
C PRO A 200 -1.34 16.20 -3.67
N TYR A 201 -1.55 14.90 -3.76
CA TYR A 201 -2.31 14.22 -4.82
C TYR A 201 -3.66 14.87 -5.08
N GLN A 202 -4.43 15.19 -4.03
CA GLN A 202 -5.77 15.77 -4.17
C GLN A 202 -5.74 17.10 -4.91
N TYR A 203 -4.79 17.99 -4.60
CA TYR A 203 -4.66 19.28 -5.28
C TYR A 203 -4.21 19.09 -6.73
N LEU A 204 -3.21 18.24 -6.99
CA LEU A 204 -2.75 17.96 -8.35
C LEU A 204 -3.86 17.36 -9.21
N PHE A 205 -4.65 16.46 -8.64
CA PHE A 205 -5.81 15.86 -9.31
C PHE A 205 -6.87 16.91 -9.63
N GLN A 206 -7.23 17.77 -8.67
CA GLN A 206 -8.20 18.84 -8.87
C GLN A 206 -7.75 19.85 -9.94
N VAL A 207 -6.46 20.24 -9.93
CA VAL A 207 -5.90 21.15 -10.95
C VAL A 207 -5.95 20.49 -12.33
N ALA A 208 -5.45 19.26 -12.46
CA ALA A 208 -5.46 18.54 -13.73
C ALA A 208 -6.88 18.36 -14.28
N LEU A 209 -7.82 17.97 -13.40
CA LEU A 209 -9.23 17.84 -13.73
C LEU A 209 -9.83 19.18 -14.19
N SER A 210 -9.58 20.26 -13.44
CA SER A 210 -10.09 21.60 -13.78
C SER A 210 -9.56 22.11 -15.12
N LEU A 211 -8.28 21.86 -15.42
CA LEU A 211 -7.68 22.19 -16.71
C LEU A 211 -8.32 21.41 -17.85
N THR A 212 -8.54 20.10 -17.67
CA THR A 212 -9.24 19.26 -18.66
C THR A 212 -10.65 19.76 -18.92
N TRP A 213 -11.45 19.97 -17.87
CA TRP A 213 -12.84 20.42 -18.01
C TRP A 213 -12.93 21.81 -18.63
N SER A 214 -12.09 22.75 -18.18
CA SER A 214 -12.06 24.10 -18.73
C SER A 214 -11.65 24.10 -20.21
N GLY A 215 -10.69 23.27 -20.58
CA GLY A 215 -10.23 23.13 -21.96
C GLY A 215 -11.31 22.55 -22.86
N LEU A 216 -11.97 21.47 -22.44
CA LEU A 216 -13.08 20.85 -23.17
C LEU A 216 -14.27 21.79 -23.31
N PHE A 217 -14.60 22.53 -22.24
CA PHE A 217 -15.71 23.49 -22.25
C PHE A 217 -15.43 24.66 -23.22
N LEU A 218 -14.22 25.23 -23.20
CA LEU A 218 -13.81 26.27 -24.15
C LEU A 218 -13.80 25.75 -25.59
N PHE A 219 -13.37 24.52 -25.80
CA PHE A 219 -13.40 23.89 -27.12
C PHE A 219 -14.84 23.71 -27.63
N LEU A 220 -15.76 23.33 -26.74
CA LEU A 220 -17.19 23.23 -27.08
C LEU A 220 -17.80 24.59 -27.42
N ILE A 221 -17.45 25.66 -26.69
CA ILE A 221 -17.86 27.03 -27.03
C ILE A 221 -17.37 27.41 -28.43
N PHE A 222 -16.12 27.09 -28.76
CA PHE A 222 -15.58 27.32 -30.10
C PHE A 222 -16.39 26.59 -31.17
N LEU A 223 -16.67 25.30 -30.99
CA LEU A 223 -17.46 24.51 -31.95
C LEU A 223 -18.87 25.09 -32.16
N LEU A 224 -19.55 25.47 -31.06
CA LEU A 224 -20.89 26.09 -31.15
C LEU A 224 -20.86 27.45 -31.86
N TYR A 225 -19.80 28.24 -31.68
CA TYR A 225 -19.65 29.53 -32.35
C TYR A 225 -19.36 29.36 -33.84
N ASP A 226 -18.50 28.41 -34.21
CA ASP A 226 -18.16 28.09 -35.59
C ASP A 226 -19.38 27.57 -36.38
N GLN A 227 -20.20 26.72 -35.75
CA GLN A 227 -21.48 26.28 -36.33
C GLN A 227 -22.48 27.42 -36.56
N ARG A 228 -22.53 28.42 -35.67
CA ARG A 228 -23.40 29.61 -35.88
C ARG A 228 -22.88 30.53 -36.98
N GLY A 229 -21.57 30.61 -37.17
CA GLY A 229 -20.95 31.39 -38.24
C GLY A 229 -21.07 30.77 -39.64
N THR A 230 -21.40 29.49 -39.74
CA THR A 230 -21.58 28.76 -41.02
C THR A 230 -23.03 28.67 -41.49
N VAL A 231 -24.00 29.05 -40.63
CA VAL A 231 -25.45 29.03 -40.92
C VAL A 231 -26.01 30.44 -41.26
N ALA A 232 -25.15 31.46 -41.34
CA ALA A 232 -25.49 32.82 -41.77
C ALA A 232 -24.85 33.14 -43.13
#